data_AF-A0AB34AK54-F1
#
_entry.id   AF-A0AB34AK54-F1
#
_cell.length_a   1.000
_cell.length_b   1.000
_cell.length_c   1.000
_cell.angle_alpha   90.00
_cell.angle_beta   90.00
_cell.angle_gamma   90.00
#
_symmetry.space_group_name_H-M   'P 1'
#
loop_
_entity.id
_entity.type
_entity.pdbx_description
1 polymer ?
#
loop_
_entity_poly.entity_id
_entity_poly.type
_entity_poly.pdbx_seq_one_letter_code
_entity_poly.pdbx_strand_id
1 'polypeptide(L)'
;MHPPIGPIRDSEGGTDFIKSLYEEVSSIMRSHQVPIDNTIVDQYMKGLTKLSYHFKTSMQRDMEKGLNIEADHLQGYLLNLAEEHQLNAPLLYASYQNHKVYKEMLQ
;
A
#
# COMPACT_ATOMS: atom_id res chain seq x y z
N MET A 1 5.34 -15.89 -3.19
CA MET A 1 6.59 -15.10 -3.19
C MET A 1 6.21 -13.66 -2.91
N HIS A 2 6.83 -13.01 -1.90
CA HIS A 2 6.63 -11.58 -1.63
C HIS A 2 7.89 -10.84 -2.12
N PRO A 3 7.95 -10.40 -3.38
CA PRO A 3 9.13 -9.72 -3.90
C PRO A 3 9.39 -8.40 -3.15
N PRO A 4 10.65 -7.98 -2.99
CA PRO A 4 10.96 -6.64 -2.50
C PRO A 4 10.44 -5.57 -3.48
N ILE A 5 10.56 -4.29 -3.11
CA ILE A 5 10.00 -3.20 -3.92
C ILE A 5 10.64 -3.06 -5.32
N GLY A 6 11.90 -3.46 -5.49
CA GLY A 6 12.64 -3.32 -6.76
C GLY A 6 11.95 -3.97 -7.95
N PRO A 7 11.70 -5.30 -7.94
CA PRO A 7 10.98 -6.00 -9.00
C PRO A 7 9.60 -5.40 -9.31
N ILE A 8 8.88 -4.91 -8.29
CA ILE A 8 7.56 -4.29 -8.50
C ILE A 8 7.72 -2.97 -9.23
N ARG A 9 8.59 -2.08 -8.74
CA ARG A 9 8.85 -0.75 -9.32
C ARG A 9 9.38 -0.82 -10.75
N ASP A 10 10.30 -1.75 -11.00
CA ASP A 10 11.06 -1.84 -12.25
C ASP A 10 10.34 -2.71 -13.31
N SER A 11 9.20 -3.31 -12.97
CA SER A 11 8.34 -4.02 -13.92
C SER A 11 7.62 -3.06 -14.87
N GLU A 12 7.16 -3.58 -16.03
CA GLU A 12 6.35 -2.81 -16.97
C GLU A 12 5.07 -2.30 -16.27
N GLY A 13 4.87 -0.97 -16.27
CA GLY A 13 3.75 -0.31 -15.58
C GLY A 13 3.87 -0.23 -14.05
N GLY A 14 4.95 -0.75 -13.45
CA GLY A 14 5.10 -0.85 -11.99
C GLY A 14 5.12 0.50 -11.26
N THR A 15 5.82 1.48 -11.81
CA THR A 15 5.88 2.84 -11.24
C THR A 15 4.51 3.53 -11.31
N ASP A 16 3.76 3.35 -12.40
CA ASP A 16 2.42 3.92 -12.57
C ASP A 16 1.39 3.25 -11.64
N PHE A 17 1.51 1.94 -11.45
CA PHE A 17 0.72 1.20 -10.46
C PHE A 17 0.95 1.75 -9.05
N ILE A 18 2.22 1.92 -8.62
CA ILE A 18 2.55 2.45 -7.30
C ILE A 18 2.03 3.88 -7.13
N LYS A 19 2.19 4.73 -8.16
CA LYS A 19 1.64 6.09 -8.13
C LYS A 19 0.12 6.08 -7.99
N SER A 20 -0.58 5.24 -8.76
CA SER A 20 -2.05 5.13 -8.72
C SER A 20 -2.54 4.69 -7.34
N LEU A 21 -1.84 3.74 -6.70
CA LEU A 21 -2.14 3.34 -5.32
C LEU A 21 -1.93 4.49 -4.32
N TYR A 22 -0.86 5.27 -4.46
CA TYR A 22 -0.65 6.47 -3.63
C TYR A 22 -1.73 7.53 -3.85
N GLU A 23 -2.19 7.72 -5.09
CA GLU A 23 -3.28 8.64 -5.38
C GLU A 23 -4.58 8.20 -4.71
N GLU A 24 -4.96 6.91 -4.78
CA GLU A 24 -6.12 6.36 -4.07
C GLU A 24 -6.07 6.66 -2.56
N VAL A 25 -4.95 6.31 -1.92
CA VAL A 25 -4.77 6.54 -0.47
C VAL A 25 -4.85 8.03 -0.14
N SER A 26 -4.20 8.88 -0.95
CA SER A 26 -4.18 10.31 -0.69
C SER A 26 -5.56 10.97 -0.91
N SER A 27 -6.38 10.45 -1.83
CA SER A 27 -7.76 10.88 -2.06
C SER A 27 -8.65 10.57 -0.84
N ILE A 28 -8.51 9.38 -0.27
CA ILE A 28 -9.20 8.97 0.96
C ILE A 28 -8.82 9.91 2.11
N MET A 29 -7.52 10.12 2.31
CA MET A 29 -7.02 10.99 3.39
C MET A 29 -7.53 12.43 3.26
N ARG A 30 -7.56 12.99 2.04
CA ARG A 30 -8.09 14.35 1.81
C ARG A 30 -9.59 14.45 2.04
N SER A 31 -10.35 13.42 1.64
CA SER A 31 -11.80 13.37 1.89
C SER A 31 -12.10 13.29 3.38
N HIS A 32 -11.25 12.59 4.13
CA HIS A 32 -11.25 12.58 5.60
C HIS A 32 -10.62 13.83 6.24
N GLN A 33 -10.35 14.88 5.46
CA GLN A 33 -9.82 16.17 5.94
C GLN A 33 -8.47 16.09 6.68
N VAL A 34 -7.68 15.04 6.41
CA VAL A 34 -6.32 14.92 6.95
C VAL A 34 -5.44 15.98 6.27
N PRO A 35 -4.68 16.79 7.03
CA PRO A 35 -3.87 17.87 6.47
C PRO A 35 -2.57 17.33 5.86
N ILE A 36 -2.68 16.64 4.72
CA ILE A 36 -1.53 16.19 3.93
C ILE A 36 -1.15 17.22 2.87
N ASP A 37 0.15 17.27 2.54
CA ASP A 37 0.66 18.14 1.49
C ASP A 37 0.04 17.78 0.12
N ASN A 38 -0.30 18.78 -0.70
CA ASN A 38 -0.83 18.54 -2.04
C ASN A 38 0.17 17.80 -2.94
N THR A 39 1.46 17.92 -2.67
CA THR A 39 2.57 17.27 -3.38
C THR A 39 3.01 15.96 -2.73
N ILE A 40 2.29 15.46 -1.73
CA ILE A 40 2.70 14.28 -0.95
C ILE A 40 3.00 13.06 -1.82
N VAL A 41 2.17 12.79 -2.83
CA VAL A 41 2.37 11.66 -3.76
C VAL A 41 3.70 11.82 -4.52
N ASP A 42 3.98 13.00 -5.07
CA ASP A 42 5.24 13.27 -5.76
C ASP A 42 6.45 13.14 -4.83
N GLN A 43 6.32 13.56 -3.56
CA GLN A 43 7.36 13.39 -2.56
C GLN A 43 7.65 11.90 -2.29
N TYR A 44 6.60 11.08 -2.12
CA TYR A 44 6.75 9.64 -1.94
C TYR A 44 7.28 8.94 -3.19
N MET A 45 6.88 9.36 -4.40
CA MET A 45 7.45 8.85 -5.64
C MET A 45 8.93 9.20 -5.79
N LYS A 46 9.36 10.41 -5.41
CA LYS A 46 10.79 10.78 -5.33
C LYS A 46 11.56 9.97 -4.28
N GLY A 47 10.91 9.58 -3.18
CA GLY A 47 11.49 8.69 -2.18
C GLY A 47 11.65 7.26 -2.70
N LEU A 48 10.65 6.78 -3.44
CA LEU A 48 10.60 5.43 -4.01
C LEU A 48 11.79 5.13 -4.93
N THR A 49 12.23 6.12 -5.73
CA THR A 49 13.39 5.97 -6.62
C THR A 49 14.72 5.82 -5.87
N LYS A 50 14.76 6.24 -4.59
CA LYS A 50 15.96 6.13 -3.73
C LYS A 50 16.00 4.81 -2.96
N LEU A 51 14.91 4.05 -2.94
CA LEU A 51 14.90 2.74 -2.28
C LEU A 51 15.79 1.76 -3.05
N SER A 52 16.57 0.97 -2.31
CA SER A 52 17.36 -0.09 -2.90
C SER A 52 16.45 -1.16 -3.52
N TYR A 53 16.96 -1.84 -4.55
CA TYR A 53 16.23 -2.90 -5.25
C TYR A 53 15.73 -4.00 -4.29
N HIS A 54 16.48 -4.27 -3.22
CA HIS A 54 16.18 -5.29 -2.21
C HIS A 54 15.47 -4.75 -0.97
N PHE A 55 15.01 -3.50 -0.98
CA PHE A 55 14.32 -2.92 0.17
C PHE A 55 13.03 -3.69 0.50
N LYS A 56 12.83 -3.98 1.80
CA LYS A 56 11.67 -4.69 2.35
C LYS A 56 11.01 -3.89 3.46
N THR A 57 9.68 -3.87 3.48
CA THR A 57 8.90 -3.27 4.57
C THR A 57 8.94 -4.15 5.84
N SER A 58 8.54 -3.62 7.00
CA SER A 58 8.43 -4.45 8.21
C SER A 58 7.43 -5.59 8.01
N MET A 59 6.24 -5.23 7.53
CA MET A 59 5.17 -6.19 7.22
C MET A 59 5.65 -7.30 6.28
N GLN A 60 6.41 -6.99 5.23
CA GLN A 60 6.97 -8.02 4.34
C GLN A 60 7.90 -9.00 5.07
N ARG A 61 8.74 -8.52 5.99
CA ARG A 61 9.64 -9.38 6.77
C ARG A 61 8.86 -10.25 7.76
N ASP A 62 7.76 -9.74 8.30
CA ASP A 62 6.86 -10.52 9.16
C ASP A 62 6.18 -11.62 8.33
N MET A 63 5.74 -11.29 7.11
CA MET A 63 5.17 -12.28 6.18
C MET A 63 6.15 -13.41 5.86
N GLU A 64 7.41 -13.07 5.58
CA GLU A 64 8.49 -14.03 5.29
C GLU A 64 8.82 -14.96 6.47
N LYS A 65 8.52 -14.53 7.70
CA LYS A 65 8.70 -15.32 8.93
C LYS A 65 7.45 -16.11 9.32
N GLY A 66 6.35 -16.01 8.57
CA GLY A 66 5.08 -16.63 8.96
C GLY A 66 4.46 -15.96 10.20
N LEU A 67 4.71 -14.67 10.41
CA LEU A 67 4.17 -13.93 11.55
C LEU A 67 2.90 -13.17 11.18
N ASN A 68 2.08 -12.88 12.18
CA ASN A 68 0.90 -12.04 12.01
C ASN A 68 1.29 -10.63 11.51
N ILE A 69 0.37 -9.98 10.79
CA ILE A 69 0.59 -8.68 10.16
C ILE A 69 -0.50 -7.66 10.51
N GLU A 70 -0.14 -6.38 10.39
CA GLU A 70 -0.96 -5.23 10.80
C GLU A 70 -1.92 -4.73 9.70
N ALA A 71 -2.23 -5.55 8.69
CA ALA A 71 -2.95 -5.11 7.50
C ALA A 71 -4.35 -4.53 7.78
N ASP A 72 -5.05 -5.01 8.81
CA ASP A 72 -6.36 -4.48 9.21
C ASP A 72 -6.26 -3.06 9.77
N HIS A 73 -5.17 -2.72 10.47
CA HIS A 73 -4.96 -1.39 11.04
C HIS A 73 -4.41 -0.38 10.03
N LEU A 74 -3.80 -0.85 8.94
CA LEU A 74 -3.22 0.01 7.90
C LEU A 74 -4.16 0.12 6.69
N GLN A 75 -4.19 -0.90 5.83
CA GLN A 75 -5.02 -0.87 4.64
C GLN A 75 -6.51 -1.01 4.96
N GLY A 76 -6.86 -1.86 5.93
CA GLY A 76 -8.24 -2.04 6.38
C GLY A 76 -8.86 -0.75 6.91
N TYR A 77 -8.13 -0.01 7.74
CA TYR A 77 -8.58 1.30 8.23
C TYR A 77 -8.81 2.31 7.09
N LEU A 78 -7.89 2.41 6.13
CA LEU A 78 -8.06 3.29 4.97
C LEU A 78 -9.26 2.88 4.10
N LEU A 79 -9.55 1.58 3.98
CA LEU A 79 -10.73 1.10 3.25
C LEU A 79 -12.04 1.43 3.97
N ASN A 80 -12.07 1.37 5.30
CA ASN A 80 -13.23 1.84 6.07
C ASN A 80 -13.49 3.33 5.82
N LEU A 81 -12.44 4.15 5.81
CA LEU A 81 -12.57 5.57 5.44
C LEU A 81 -13.03 5.76 4.00
N ALA A 82 -12.55 4.94 3.05
CA ALA A 82 -13.01 4.99 1.68
C ALA A 82 -14.52 4.71 1.58
N GLU A 83 -15.02 3.72 2.31
CA GLU A 83 -16.44 3.37 2.38
C GLU A 83 -17.28 4.51 2.98
N GLU A 84 -16.85 5.09 4.11
CA GLU A 84 -17.52 6.24 4.74
C GLU A 84 -17.68 7.42 3.78
N HIS A 85 -16.68 7.65 2.93
CA HIS A 85 -16.64 8.75 1.96
C HIS A 85 -17.13 8.35 0.55
N GLN A 86 -17.64 7.12 0.38
CA GLN A 86 -18.14 6.59 -0.91
C GLN A 86 -17.10 6.66 -2.04
N LEU A 87 -15.83 6.41 -1.70
CA LEU A 87 -14.71 6.40 -2.64
C LEU A 87 -14.38 4.98 -3.07
N ASN A 88 -14.14 4.83 -4.37
CA ASN A 88 -13.57 3.59 -4.89
C ASN A 88 -12.05 3.60 -4.70
N ALA A 89 -11.52 2.53 -4.09
CA ALA A 89 -10.09 2.31 -3.91
C ALA A 89 -9.69 0.87 -4.31
N PRO A 90 -9.87 0.49 -5.59
CA PRO A 90 -9.68 -0.89 -6.05
C PRO A 90 -8.25 -1.40 -5.87
N LEU A 91 -7.22 -0.57 -6.04
CA LEU A 91 -5.83 -1.01 -5.87
C LEU A 91 -5.51 -1.25 -4.38
N LEU A 92 -5.97 -0.34 -3.51
CA LEU A 92 -5.85 -0.52 -2.06
C LEU A 92 -6.61 -1.77 -1.60
N TYR A 93 -7.82 -1.99 -2.12
CA TYR A 93 -8.63 -3.16 -1.82
C TYR A 93 -7.95 -4.46 -2.26
N ALA A 94 -7.42 -4.51 -3.49
CA ALA A 94 -6.67 -5.66 -3.98
C ALA A 94 -5.44 -5.96 -3.10
N SER A 95 -4.70 -4.92 -2.69
CA SER A 95 -3.58 -5.07 -1.76
C SER A 95 -4.02 -5.61 -0.41
N TYR A 96 -5.11 -5.09 0.17
CA TYR A 96 -5.67 -5.57 1.43
C TYR A 96 -6.12 -7.03 1.34
N GLN A 97 -6.81 -7.43 0.26
CA GLN A 97 -7.27 -8.80 0.06
C GLN A 97 -6.10 -9.79 -0.01
N ASN A 98 -4.98 -9.42 -0.64
CA ASN A 98 -3.77 -10.25 -0.63
C ASN A 98 -3.26 -10.51 0.80
N HIS A 99 -3.25 -9.47 1.65
CA HIS A 99 -2.86 -9.60 3.06
C HIS A 99 -3.88 -10.41 3.88
N LYS A 100 -5.18 -10.33 3.55
CA LYS A 100 -6.22 -11.13 4.21
C LYS A 100 -6.07 -12.61 3.92
N VAL A 101 -5.86 -12.99 2.66
CA VAL A 101 -5.57 -14.37 2.28
C VAL A 101 -4.33 -14.87 3.01
N TYR A 102 -3.26 -14.08 3.08
CA TYR A 102 -2.07 -14.44 3.86
C TYR A 102 -2.41 -14.73 5.34
N LYS A 103 -3.22 -13.87 5.99
CA LYS A 103 -3.64 -14.08 7.38
C LYS A 103 -4.50 -15.33 7.58
N GLU A 104 -5.36 -15.67 6.62
CA GLU A 104 -6.15 -16.91 6.65
C GLU A 104 -5.25 -18.14 6.50
N MET A 105 -4.20 -18.07 5.68
CA MET A 105 -3.23 -19.15 5.50
C MET A 105 -2.28 -19.35 6.69
N LEU A 106 -2.21 -18.42 7.63
CA LEU A 106 -1.45 -18.57 8.88
C LEU A 106 -2.19 -19.38 9.96
N GLN A 107 -3.51 -19.56 9.81
CA GLN A 107 -4.35 -20.33 10.73
C GLN A 107 -4.28 -21.83 10.43
#